data_AF-A0A059KLR4-F1
#
_entry.id   AF-A0A059KLR4-F1
#
_cell.length_a   1.000
_cell.length_b   1.000
_cell.length_c   1.000
_cell.angle_alpha   90.00
_cell.angle_beta   90.00
_cell.angle_gamma   90.00
#
_symmetry.space_group_name_H-M   'P 1'
#
loop_
_entity.id
_entity.type
_entity.pdbx_description
1 polymer ?
#
loop_
_entity_poly.entity_id
_entity_poly.type
_entity_poly.pdbx_seq_one_letter_code
_entity_poly.pdbx_strand_id
1 'polypeptide(L)'
;MAQDEITDDDVREMLQHWLGTPENGYLGQRYGNALPEVVHAPMLLAGTMANHQIAKLRRDIPYFDAETVDLYQHDLPPSGRVLVVDVGGRLEIPY
;
A
#
# COMPACT_ATOMS: atom_id res chain seq x y z
N MET A 1 -18.99 0.22 28.33
CA MET A 1 -18.31 -0.67 27.35
C MET A 1 -17.09 0.11 26.92
N ALA A 2 -15.89 -0.35 27.27
CA ALA A 2 -14.68 0.27 26.76
C ALA A 2 -14.71 0.09 25.24
N GLN A 3 -14.61 1.19 24.49
CA GLN A 3 -14.29 1.10 23.08
C GLN A 3 -12.84 0.65 23.04
N ASP A 4 -12.58 -0.53 22.48
CA ASP A 4 -11.21 -0.93 22.16
C ASP A 4 -10.70 0.06 21.11
N GLU A 5 -9.84 0.96 21.55
CA GLU A 5 -9.21 1.97 20.71
C GLU A 5 -8.22 1.27 19.78
N ILE A 6 -8.37 1.46 18.47
CA ILE A 6 -7.42 0.94 17.48
C ILE A 6 -6.09 1.67 17.73
N THR A 7 -5.05 0.91 18.02
CA THR A 7 -3.71 1.45 18.26
C THR A 7 -2.91 1.56 16.96
N ASP A 8 -1.81 2.31 16.99
CA ASP A 8 -0.87 2.41 15.86
C ASP A 8 -0.29 1.03 15.48
N ASP A 9 -0.12 0.14 16.46
CA ASP A 9 0.37 -1.21 16.23
C ASP A 9 -0.68 -2.05 15.48
N ASP A 10 -1.96 -1.92 15.82
CA ASP A 10 -3.05 -2.57 15.09
C ASP A 10 -3.10 -2.11 13.63
N VAL A 11 -2.97 -0.80 13.38
CA VAL A 11 -2.93 -0.24 12.02
C VAL A 11 -1.74 -0.79 11.24
N ARG A 12 -0.57 -0.89 11.89
CA ARG A 12 0.63 -1.48 11.27
C ARG A 12 0.41 -2.95 10.91
N GLU A 13 -0.19 -3.74 11.80
CA GLU A 13 -0.50 -5.14 11.56
C GLU A 13 -1.51 -5.31 10.42
N MET A 14 -2.54 -4.47 10.36
CA MET A 14 -3.51 -4.45 9.25
C MET A 14 -2.82 -4.17 7.92
N LEU A 15 -1.92 -3.18 7.88
CA LEU A 15 -1.17 -2.85 6.67
C LEU A 15 -0.23 -3.99 6.27
N GLN A 16 0.52 -4.58 7.21
CA GLN A 16 1.39 -5.73 6.95
C GLN A 16 0.61 -6.94 6.42
N HIS A 17 -0.56 -7.21 7.00
CA HIS A 17 -1.44 -8.26 6.53
C HIS A 17 -1.93 -8.00 5.10
N TRP A 18 -2.33 -6.76 4.81
CA TRP A 18 -2.74 -6.37 3.46
C TRP A 18 -1.60 -6.49 2.45
N LEU A 19 -0.36 -6.12 2.83
CA LEU A 19 0.82 -6.25 1.98
C LEU A 19 1.16 -7.71 1.64
N GLY A 20 0.98 -8.63 2.60
CA GLY A 20 1.12 -10.08 2.38
C GLY A 20 -0.09 -10.75 1.70
N THR A 21 -1.15 -9.97 1.54
CA THR A 21 -2.47 -10.18 0.92
C THR A 21 -2.57 -10.33 -0.61
N PRO A 22 -2.36 -11.43 -1.34
CA PRO A 22 -2.65 -11.42 -2.77
C PRO A 22 -4.15 -11.21 -3.04
N GLU A 23 -4.49 -10.43 -4.06
CA GLU A 23 -5.88 -10.28 -4.49
C GLU A 23 -6.51 -11.65 -4.81
N ASN A 24 -7.77 -11.84 -4.39
CA ASN A 24 -8.51 -13.11 -4.48
C ASN A 24 -7.89 -14.26 -3.67
N GLY A 25 -7.00 -13.98 -2.71
CA GLY A 25 -6.48 -14.98 -1.78
C GLY A 25 -7.54 -15.57 -0.85
N TYR A 26 -8.64 -14.84 -0.63
CA TYR A 26 -9.81 -15.29 0.12
C TYR A 26 -10.97 -15.57 -0.81
N LEU A 27 -11.59 -16.75 -0.66
CA LEU A 27 -12.72 -17.16 -1.48
C LEU A 27 -13.90 -16.19 -1.33
N GLY A 28 -14.35 -15.62 -2.45
CA GLY A 28 -15.51 -14.72 -2.49
C GLY A 28 -15.24 -13.30 -1.99
N GLN A 29 -13.99 -12.95 -1.65
CA GLN A 29 -13.60 -11.62 -1.18
C GLN A 29 -12.63 -10.97 -2.16
N ARG A 30 -12.77 -9.66 -2.34
CA ARG A 30 -11.87 -8.86 -3.20
C ARG A 30 -10.72 -8.21 -2.42
N TYR A 31 -10.52 -8.61 -1.16
CA TYR A 31 -9.47 -8.11 -0.28
C TYR A 31 -8.08 -8.54 -0.76
N GLY A 32 -7.09 -7.65 -0.59
CA GLY A 32 -5.69 -7.91 -0.87
C GLY A 32 -5.10 -6.87 -1.81
N ASN A 33 -4.02 -7.21 -2.50
CA ASN A 33 -3.30 -6.30 -3.38
C ASN A 33 -2.74 -7.04 -4.61
N ALA A 34 -2.39 -6.25 -5.62
CA ALA A 34 -1.64 -6.71 -6.80
C ALA A 34 -0.37 -5.87 -6.98
N LEU A 35 0.33 -5.57 -5.87
CA LEU A 35 1.56 -4.77 -5.87
C LEU A 35 2.69 -5.35 -6.74
N PRO A 36 2.88 -6.68 -6.84
CA PRO A 36 3.90 -7.24 -7.75
C PRO A 36 3.68 -6.83 -9.21
N GLU A 37 2.43 -6.64 -9.65
CA GLU A 37 2.13 -6.18 -11.01
C GLU A 37 2.61 -4.74 -11.24
N VAL A 38 2.55 -3.89 -10.21
CA VAL A 38 3.07 -2.50 -10.27
C VAL A 38 4.60 -2.49 -10.42
N VAL A 39 5.30 -3.42 -9.77
CA VAL A 39 6.78 -3.55 -9.85
C VAL A 39 7.25 -3.91 -11.25
N HIS A 40 6.47 -4.74 -11.95
CA HIS A 40 6.81 -5.19 -13.30
C HIS A 40 6.16 -4.35 -14.41
N ALA A 41 5.36 -3.35 -14.05
CA ALA A 41 4.68 -2.49 -15.01
C ALA A 41 5.66 -1.58 -15.76
N PRO A 42 5.43 -1.31 -17.05
CA PRO A 42 6.09 -0.21 -17.75
C PRO A 42 5.86 1.12 -17.02
N MET A 43 6.85 2.01 -16.99
CA MET A 43 6.76 3.31 -16.27
C MET A 43 5.51 4.13 -16.63
N LEU A 44 5.08 4.09 -17.91
CA LEU A 44 3.88 4.78 -18.38
C LEU A 44 2.58 4.29 -17.72
N LEU A 45 2.55 3.04 -17.25
CA LEU A 45 1.38 2.42 -16.60
C LEU A 45 1.53 2.33 -15.08
N ALA A 46 2.77 2.34 -14.57
CA ALA A 46 3.07 2.17 -13.16
C ALA A 46 2.33 3.17 -12.26
N GLY A 47 2.25 4.45 -12.66
CA GLY A 47 1.53 5.47 -11.88
C GLY A 47 0.03 5.23 -11.78
N THR A 48 -0.63 4.84 -12.87
CA THR A 48 -2.06 4.50 -12.86
C THR A 48 -2.33 3.25 -12.03
N MET A 49 -1.48 2.24 -12.15
CA MET A 49 -1.60 1.00 -11.35
C MET A 49 -1.35 1.26 -9.87
N ALA A 50 -0.39 2.13 -9.54
CA ALA A 50 -0.12 2.55 -8.16
C ALA A 50 -1.35 3.24 -7.53
N ASN A 51 -1.95 4.20 -8.24
CA ASN A 51 -3.17 4.87 -7.78
C ASN A 51 -4.33 3.88 -7.57
N HIS A 52 -4.46 2.86 -8.42
CA HIS A 52 -5.45 1.81 -8.24
C HIS A 52 -5.19 0.98 -6.97
N GLN A 53 -3.93 0.65 -6.66
CA GLN A 53 -3.58 -0.05 -5.42
C GLN A 53 -3.84 0.82 -4.18
N ILE A 54 -3.57 2.13 -4.23
CA ILE A 54 -3.90 3.06 -3.13
C ILE A 54 -5.42 3.11 -2.91
N ALA A 55 -6.21 3.21 -3.98
CA ALA A 55 -7.68 3.18 -3.88
C ALA A 55 -8.18 1.83 -3.32
N LYS A 56 -7.51 0.73 -3.66
CA LYS A 56 -7.82 -0.59 -3.13
C LYS A 56 -7.50 -0.69 -1.63
N LEU A 57 -6.32 -0.23 -1.20
CA LEU A 57 -5.95 -0.17 0.22
C LEU A 57 -7.00 0.57 1.04
N ARG A 58 -7.41 1.75 0.57
CA ARG A 58 -8.46 2.57 1.20
C ARG A 58 -9.80 1.86 1.34
N ARG A 59 -10.22 1.14 0.30
CA ARG A 59 -11.45 0.34 0.35
C ARG A 59 -11.34 -0.85 1.31
N ASP A 60 -10.20 -1.52 1.32
CA ASP A 60 -9.97 -2.74 2.09
C ASP A 60 -9.70 -2.42 3.57
N ILE A 61 -9.09 -1.26 3.86
CA ILE A 61 -8.77 -0.73 5.19
C ILE A 61 -9.18 0.77 5.24
N PRO A 62 -10.43 1.08 5.65
CA PRO A 62 -10.97 2.45 5.64
C PRO A 62 -10.24 3.45 6.53
N TYR A 63 -9.40 2.98 7.46
CA TYR A 63 -8.52 3.85 8.26
C TYR A 63 -7.68 4.80 7.38
N PHE A 64 -7.22 4.33 6.22
CA PHE A 64 -6.35 5.10 5.34
C PHE A 64 -7.09 6.09 4.42
N ASP A 65 -8.41 6.25 4.53
CA ASP A 65 -9.18 7.22 3.73
C ASP A 65 -8.80 8.67 4.06
N ALA A 66 -8.52 8.95 5.34
CA ALA A 66 -8.12 10.27 5.81
C ALA A 66 -6.59 10.50 5.75
N GLU A 67 -5.83 9.45 5.45
CA GLU A 67 -4.37 9.47 5.46
C GLU A 67 -3.78 9.78 4.09
N THR A 68 -2.64 10.47 4.11
CA THR A 68 -1.77 10.58 2.94
C THR A 68 -1.09 9.23 2.73
N VAL A 69 -1.33 8.63 1.58
CA VAL A 69 -0.71 7.36 1.18
C VAL A 69 -0.06 7.55 -0.17
N ASP A 70 1.23 7.29 -0.23
CA ASP A 70 2.01 7.31 -1.46
C ASP A 70 2.60 5.93 -1.75
N LEU A 71 2.67 5.58 -3.04
CA LEU A 71 3.28 4.34 -3.52
C LEU A 71 4.32 4.68 -4.57
N TYR A 72 5.59 4.41 -4.26
CA TYR A 72 6.70 4.70 -5.16
C TYR A 72 7.73 3.57 -5.17
N GLN A 73 8.61 3.62 -6.16
CA GLN A 73 9.70 2.66 -6.34
C GLN A 73 11.02 3.40 -6.34
N HIS A 74 12.04 2.78 -5.77
CA HIS A 74 13.41 3.22 -5.95
C HIS A 74 14.33 2.03 -6.23
N ASP A 75 15.38 2.29 -7.01
CA ASP A 75 16.36 1.28 -7.37
C ASP A 75 17.28 0.99 -6.17
N LEU A 76 17.53 -0.30 -5.93
CA LEU A 76 18.46 -0.80 -4.93
C LEU A 76 19.68 -1.42 -5.66
N PRO A 77 20.83 -0.72 -5.72
CA PRO A 77 22.03 -1.24 -6.38
C PRO A 77 22.57 -2.51 -5.68
N PRO A 78 23.22 -3.45 -6.40
CA PRO A 78 23.60 -3.42 -7.82
C PRO A 78 22.49 -3.89 -8.78
N SER A 79 21.47 -4.59 -8.28
CA SER A 79 20.28 -4.97 -9.05
C SER A 79 19.14 -5.31 -8.10
N GLY A 80 18.15 -4.44 -8.03
CA GLY A 80 17.00 -4.60 -7.15
C GLY A 80 16.09 -3.39 -7.26
N ARG A 81 14.82 -3.58 -6.93
CA ARG A 81 13.86 -2.49 -6.76
C ARG A 81 13.10 -2.75 -5.49
N VAL A 82 12.85 -1.69 -4.74
CA VAL A 82 11.98 -1.74 -3.58
C VAL A 82 10.76 -0.90 -3.90
N LEU A 83 9.59 -1.48 -3.66
CA LEU A 83 8.33 -0.77 -3.64
C LEU A 83 8.10 -0.28 -2.22
N VAL A 84 7.86 1.01 -2.07
CA VAL A 84 7.66 1.66 -0.78
C VAL A 84 6.20 2.12 -0.71
N VAL A 85 5.52 1.72 0.37
CA VAL A 85 4.24 2.30 0.78
C VAL A 85 4.51 3.27 1.91
N ASP A 86 4.23 4.55 1.67
CA ASP A 86 4.43 5.62 2.64
C ASP A 86 3.06 6.07 3.14
N VAL A 87 2.91 6.21 4.45
CA VAL A 87 1.64 6.50 5.12
C VAL A 87 1.85 7.59 6.16
N GLY A 88 0.97 8.59 6.18
CA GLY A 88 1.11 9.79 7.02
C GLY A 88 1.93 10.89 6.36
N GLY A 89 2.45 10.61 5.16
CA GLY A 89 3.19 11.54 4.33
C GLY A 89 4.65 11.73 4.78
N ARG A 90 5.49 12.02 3.80
CA ARG A 90 6.90 12.36 4.00
C ARG A 90 7.18 13.69 3.32
N LEU A 91 7.65 14.67 4.07
CA LEU A 91 8.06 15.96 3.51
C LEU A 91 9.44 15.80 2.86
N GLU A 92 9.46 15.58 1.55
CA GLU A 92 10.69 15.63 0.77
C GLU A 92 10.79 17.00 0.08
N ILE A 93 11.78 17.79 0.50
CA ILE A 93 12.14 19.03 -0.17
C ILE A 93 13.32 18.71 -1.10
N PRO A 94 13.12 18.66 -2.43
CA PRO A 94 14.21 18.47 -3.36
C PRO A 94 15.10 19.72 -3.41
N TYR A 95 16.41 19.51 -3.48
CA TYR A 95 17.37 20.48 -4.02
C TYR A 95 17.52 20.24 -5.52
#